data_AF-A0A2J0HNK1-F1
#
_entry.id   AF-A0A2J0HNK1-F1
#
_cell.length_a   1.000
_cell.length_b   1.000
_cell.length_c   1.000
_cell.angle_alpha   90.00
_cell.angle_beta   90.00
_cell.angle_gamma   90.00
#
_symmetry.space_group_name_H-M   'P 1'
#
loop_
_entity.id
_entity.type
_entity.pdbx_description
1 polymer ?
#
loop_
_entity_poly.entity_id
_entity_poly.type
_entity_poly.pdbx_seq_one_letter_code
_entity_poly.pdbx_strand_id
1 'polypeptide(L)'
;MENWLQFYQELPLRINPLVFHFGFFQISWYALMYLVGFVAVYGLLLWRIKKKEGDWSKENIREFLWNAFLGAIIGGRLGYVLFYNLPFYWENPLAIISPFDQQGQWTGIYGMSYHGGLMGALLAALFFSRKNKLNFFSWADFIVPAVPAGYFFGRLGNFLNGELFGRITQKSWGMYFPGETLLRHPSQ
;
A
#
# COMPACT_ATOMS: atom_id res chain seq x y z
N MET A 1 7.89 36.81 -2.73
CA MET A 1 7.92 35.53 -2.00
C MET A 1 6.54 34.91 -1.82
N GLU A 2 5.46 35.69 -1.77
CA GLU A 2 4.08 35.18 -1.64
C GLU A 2 3.69 34.11 -2.69
N ASN A 3 4.19 34.21 -3.92
CA ASN A 3 3.87 33.25 -4.99
C ASN A 3 4.38 31.80 -4.70
N TRP A 4 5.56 31.64 -4.10
CA TRP A 4 6.12 30.30 -3.88
C TRP A 4 5.50 29.61 -2.67
N LEU A 5 5.30 30.34 -1.58
CA LEU A 5 4.69 29.76 -0.37
C LEU A 5 3.26 29.33 -0.68
N GLN A 6 2.47 30.17 -1.33
CA GLN A 6 1.11 29.82 -1.75
C GLN A 6 1.12 28.59 -2.67
N PHE A 7 2.00 28.55 -3.68
CA PHE A 7 2.14 27.38 -4.56
C PHE A 7 2.44 26.09 -3.78
N TYR A 8 3.39 26.14 -2.84
CA TYR A 8 3.75 24.99 -2.01
C TYR A 8 2.57 24.53 -1.14
N GLN A 9 1.87 25.48 -0.49
CA GLN A 9 0.75 25.17 0.40
C GLN A 9 -0.45 24.62 -0.36
N GLU A 10 -0.66 25.02 -1.61
CA GLU A 10 -1.75 24.54 -2.48
C GLU A 10 -1.35 23.33 -3.35
N LEU A 11 -0.11 22.84 -3.26
CA LEU A 11 0.38 21.76 -4.12
C LEU A 11 -0.55 20.53 -4.14
N PRO A 12 -1.06 20.01 -3.00
CA PRO A 12 -1.96 18.86 -3.01
C PRO A 12 -3.29 19.12 -3.75
N LEU A 13 -3.80 20.36 -3.73
CA LEU A 13 -5.03 20.74 -4.43
C LEU A 13 -4.87 20.72 -5.96
N ARG A 14 -3.63 20.80 -6.44
CA ARG A 14 -3.29 20.84 -7.87
C ARG A 14 -2.98 19.45 -8.44
N ILE A 15 -2.95 18.42 -7.60
CA ILE A 15 -2.67 17.04 -8.01
C ILE A 15 -4.00 16.34 -8.30
N ASN A 16 -4.14 15.84 -9.53
CA ASN A 16 -5.21 14.90 -9.85
C ASN A 16 -4.80 13.52 -9.30
N PRO A 17 -5.59 12.88 -8.42
CA PRO A 17 -5.25 11.56 -7.86
C PRO A 17 -5.22 10.46 -8.93
N LEU A 18 -5.84 10.67 -10.10
CA LEU A 18 -5.80 9.76 -11.24
C LEU A 18 -4.66 10.11 -12.20
N VAL A 19 -3.89 9.09 -12.57
CA VAL A 19 -2.87 9.17 -13.63
C VAL A 19 -3.55 9.12 -14.99
N PHE A 20 -4.44 8.14 -15.17
CA PHE A 20 -5.19 7.91 -16.40
C PHE A 20 -6.64 7.54 -16.08
N HIS A 21 -7.55 8.03 -16.91
CA HIS A 21 -8.98 7.76 -16.83
C HIS A 21 -9.52 7.46 -18.23
N PHE A 22 -9.81 6.18 -18.51
CA PHE A 22 -10.37 5.70 -19.78
C PHE A 22 -11.67 4.93 -19.51
N GLY A 23 -12.81 5.62 -19.49
CA GLY A 23 -14.11 5.02 -19.21
C GLY A 23 -14.14 4.35 -17.82
N PHE A 24 -14.40 3.05 -17.77
CA PHE A 24 -14.44 2.25 -16.54
C PHE A 24 -13.05 1.89 -15.98
N PHE A 25 -11.98 2.17 -16.73
CA PHE A 25 -10.62 1.86 -16.32
C PHE A 25 -9.92 3.12 -15.81
N GLN A 26 -9.51 3.08 -14.54
CA GLN A 26 -8.86 4.19 -13.86
C GLN A 26 -7.59 3.69 -13.18
N ILE A 27 -6.49 4.42 -13.32
CA ILE A 27 -5.25 4.16 -12.58
C ILE A 27 -4.97 5.37 -11.71
N SER A 28 -4.90 5.16 -10.40
CA SER A 28 -4.51 6.19 -9.44
C SER A 28 -3.01 6.26 -9.26
N TRP A 29 -2.50 7.44 -8.85
CA TRP A 29 -1.12 7.58 -8.40
C TRP A 29 -0.81 6.64 -7.24
N TYR A 30 -1.80 6.38 -6.38
CA TYR A 30 -1.70 5.45 -5.26
C TYR A 30 -1.31 4.03 -5.73
N ALA A 31 -2.03 3.49 -6.71
CA ALA A 31 -1.75 2.19 -7.28
C ALA A 31 -0.37 2.16 -7.97
N LEU A 32 -0.02 3.23 -8.70
CA LEU A 32 1.28 3.34 -9.35
C LEU A 32 2.43 3.40 -8.34
N MET A 33 2.27 4.12 -7.23
CA MET A 33 3.29 4.17 -6.17
C MET A 33 3.48 2.82 -5.50
N TYR A 34 2.42 2.02 -5.30
CA TYR A 34 2.59 0.64 -4.86
C TYR A 34 3.40 -0.21 -5.84
N LEU A 35 3.18 -0.05 -7.15
CA LEU A 35 3.97 -0.74 -8.17
C LEU A 35 5.45 -0.31 -8.11
N VAL A 36 5.72 0.99 -8.01
CA VAL A 36 7.08 1.52 -7.85
C VAL A 36 7.72 0.99 -6.57
N GLY A 37 6.98 0.95 -5.46
CA GLY A 37 7.43 0.38 -4.20
C GLY A 37 7.77 -1.10 -4.31
N PHE A 38 6.95 -1.88 -5.01
CA PHE A 38 7.24 -3.29 -5.29
C PHE A 38 8.54 -3.45 -6.10
N VAL A 39 8.71 -2.67 -7.17
CA VAL A 39 9.93 -2.70 -8.00
C VAL A 39 11.16 -2.29 -7.18
N ALA A 40 11.03 -1.28 -6.31
CA ALA A 40 12.10 -0.82 -5.44
C ALA A 40 12.51 -1.89 -4.41
N VAL A 41 11.53 -2.54 -3.75
CA VAL A 41 11.77 -3.66 -2.84
C VAL A 41 12.45 -4.81 -3.58
N TYR A 42 11.93 -5.21 -4.73
CA TYR A 42 12.50 -6.29 -5.53
C TYR A 42 13.94 -5.98 -5.96
N GLY A 43 14.19 -4.79 -6.49
CA GLY A 43 15.52 -4.33 -6.89
C GLY A 43 16.51 -4.30 -5.73
N LEU A 44 16.08 -3.82 -4.55
CA LEU A 44 16.89 -3.78 -3.35
C LEU A 44 17.26 -5.20 -2.87
N LEU A 45 16.31 -6.13 -2.85
CA LEU A 45 16.58 -7.53 -2.48
C LEU A 45 17.55 -8.20 -3.47
N LEU A 46 17.40 -7.96 -4.78
CA LEU A 46 18.35 -8.45 -5.79
C LEU A 46 19.74 -7.84 -5.60
N TRP A 47 19.82 -6.57 -5.25
CA TRP A 47 21.09 -5.91 -4.95
C TRP A 47 21.77 -6.51 -3.72
N ARG A 48 21.02 -6.82 -2.66
CA ARG A 48 21.54 -7.50 -1.46
C ARG A 48 22.00 -8.93 -1.72
N ILE A 49 21.32 -9.69 -2.59
CA ILE A 49 21.81 -10.99 -3.08
C ILE A 49 23.17 -10.80 -3.76
N LYS A 50 23.31 -9.81 -4.65
CA LYS A 50 24.58 -9.51 -5.34
C LYS A 50 25.70 -9.12 -4.36
N LYS A 51 25.36 -8.52 -3.23
CA LYS A 51 26.28 -8.17 -2.12
C LYS A 51 26.62 -9.35 -1.21
N LYS A 52 26.07 -10.55 -1.46
CA LYS A 52 26.27 -11.76 -0.65
C LYS A 52 25.79 -11.59 0.79
N GLU A 53 24.75 -10.78 1.00
CA GLU A 53 24.11 -10.59 2.31
C GLU A 53 23.12 -11.73 2.67
N GLY A 54 23.04 -12.75 1.81
CA GLY A 54 22.25 -13.96 2.02
C GLY A 54 22.45 -14.92 0.86
N ASP A 55 22.31 -16.22 1.12
CA ASP A 55 22.41 -17.28 0.11
C ASP A 55 21.03 -17.60 -0.47
N TRP A 56 20.42 -16.59 -1.09
CA TRP A 56 19.06 -16.65 -1.62
C TRP A 56 19.07 -16.52 -3.14
N SER A 57 18.23 -17.30 -3.82
CA SER A 57 18.06 -17.17 -5.26
C SER A 57 17.06 -16.06 -5.62
N LYS A 58 17.17 -15.54 -6.85
CA LYS A 58 16.16 -14.63 -7.40
C LYS A 58 14.76 -15.25 -7.41
N GLU A 59 14.69 -16.56 -7.59
CA GLU A 59 13.43 -17.30 -7.58
C GLU A 59 12.78 -17.28 -6.21
N ASN A 60 13.57 -17.44 -5.14
CA ASN A 60 13.07 -17.33 -3.77
C ASN A 60 12.43 -15.96 -3.52
N ILE A 61 13.06 -14.87 -4.00
CA ILE A 61 12.51 -13.52 -3.86
C ILE A 61 11.20 -13.38 -4.63
N ARG A 62 11.16 -13.84 -5.88
CA ARG A 62 9.96 -13.74 -6.72
C ARG A 62 8.79 -14.50 -6.13
N GLU A 63 9.01 -15.76 -5.74
CA GLU A 63 7.99 -16.60 -5.11
C GLU A 63 7.50 -16.00 -3.79
N PHE A 64 8.43 -15.52 -2.94
CA PHE A 64 8.06 -14.88 -1.69
C PHE A 64 7.24 -13.61 -1.89
N LEU A 65 7.68 -12.70 -2.75
CA LEU A 65 6.96 -11.45 -3.00
C LEU A 65 5.57 -11.71 -3.56
N TRP A 66 5.42 -12.70 -4.43
CA TRP A 66 4.11 -13.13 -4.93
C TRP A 66 3.22 -13.66 -3.80
N ASN A 67 3.74 -14.56 -2.96
CA ASN A 67 3.00 -15.11 -1.83
C ASN A 67 2.63 -14.03 -0.81
N ALA A 68 3.53 -13.10 -0.52
CA ALA A 68 3.30 -11.99 0.40
C ALA A 68 2.26 -11.01 -0.15
N PHE A 69 2.29 -10.71 -1.45
CA PHE A 69 1.29 -9.88 -2.13
C PHE A 69 -0.11 -10.52 -2.05
N LEU A 70 -0.23 -11.80 -2.40
CA LEU A 70 -1.49 -12.53 -2.28
C LEU A 70 -1.97 -12.62 -0.83
N GLY A 71 -1.06 -12.92 0.09
CA GLY A 71 -1.35 -12.96 1.52
C GLY A 71 -1.88 -11.62 2.03
N ALA A 72 -1.26 -10.50 1.64
CA ALA A 72 -1.69 -9.17 2.02
C ALA A 72 -3.07 -8.81 1.45
N ILE A 73 -3.37 -9.17 0.20
CA ILE A 73 -4.69 -8.92 -0.40
C ILE A 73 -5.77 -9.75 0.29
N ILE A 74 -5.55 -11.06 0.40
CA ILE A 74 -6.52 -11.98 1.00
C ILE A 74 -6.73 -11.62 2.47
N GLY A 75 -5.64 -11.46 3.22
CA GLY A 75 -5.68 -11.07 4.63
C GLY A 75 -6.31 -9.71 4.83
N GLY A 76 -6.00 -8.72 3.97
CA GLY A 76 -6.58 -7.38 4.03
C GLY A 76 -8.09 -7.42 3.81
N ARG A 77 -8.56 -8.19 2.84
CA ARG A 77 -9.97 -8.33 2.54
C ARG A 77 -10.70 -9.07 3.66
N LEU A 78 -10.20 -10.22 4.09
CA LEU A 78 -10.80 -10.99 5.19
C LEU A 78 -10.78 -10.21 6.51
N GLY A 79 -9.71 -9.49 6.81
CA GLY A 79 -9.63 -8.64 7.99
C GLY A 79 -10.66 -7.50 7.94
N TYR A 80 -10.92 -6.93 6.76
CA TYR A 80 -11.99 -5.94 6.60
C TYR A 80 -13.37 -6.55 6.88
N VAL A 81 -13.65 -7.68 6.23
CA VAL A 81 -14.90 -8.44 6.38
C VAL A 81 -15.16 -8.78 7.84
N LEU A 82 -14.18 -9.37 8.53
CA LEU A 82 -14.34 -9.86 9.89
C LEU A 82 -14.43 -8.75 10.93
N PHE A 83 -13.64 -7.68 10.79
CA PHE A 83 -13.52 -6.67 11.86
C PHE A 83 -14.36 -5.42 11.64
N TYR A 84 -14.79 -5.13 10.41
CA TYR A 84 -15.46 -3.85 10.11
C TYR A 84 -16.91 -4.02 9.65
N ASN A 85 -17.27 -5.12 8.98
CA ASN A 85 -18.64 -5.26 8.46
C ASN A 85 -19.13 -6.72 8.35
N LEU A 86 -18.86 -7.53 9.38
CA LEU A 86 -19.20 -8.96 9.38
C LEU A 86 -20.68 -9.25 9.12
N PRO A 87 -21.66 -8.54 9.73
CA PRO A 87 -23.08 -8.84 9.50
C PRO A 87 -23.48 -8.75 8.02
N PHE A 88 -23.02 -7.72 7.31
CA PHE A 88 -23.32 -7.55 5.89
C PHE A 88 -22.79 -8.71 5.03
N TYR A 89 -21.54 -9.13 5.25
CA TYR A 89 -20.92 -10.20 4.47
C TYR A 89 -21.43 -11.59 4.83
N TRP A 90 -22.00 -11.77 6.03
CA TRP A 90 -22.69 -12.99 6.40
C TRP A 90 -23.95 -13.20 5.58
N GLU A 91 -24.73 -12.12 5.37
CA GLU A 91 -25.92 -12.13 4.54
C GLU A 91 -25.59 -12.16 3.04
N ASN A 92 -24.43 -11.63 2.65
CA ASN A 92 -23.99 -11.52 1.25
C ASN A 92 -22.57 -12.08 1.01
N PRO A 93 -22.36 -13.41 1.12
CA PRO A 93 -21.01 -13.99 1.05
C PRO A 93 -20.26 -13.70 -0.26
N LEU A 94 -20.97 -13.61 -1.39
CA LEU A 94 -20.37 -13.29 -2.68
C LEU A 94 -19.78 -11.88 -2.73
N ALA A 95 -20.25 -10.95 -1.89
CA ALA A 95 -19.72 -9.60 -1.81
C ALA A 95 -18.27 -9.56 -1.30
N ILE A 96 -17.78 -10.63 -0.65
CA ILE A 96 -16.39 -10.74 -0.19
C ILE A 96 -15.40 -10.65 -1.37
N ILE A 97 -15.74 -11.24 -2.51
CA ILE A 97 -14.87 -11.27 -3.70
C ILE A 97 -15.41 -10.44 -4.87
N SER A 98 -16.60 -9.86 -4.72
CA SER A 98 -17.22 -9.02 -5.76
C SER A 98 -16.38 -7.77 -6.03
N PRO A 99 -16.07 -7.45 -7.30
CA PRO A 99 -15.48 -6.19 -7.70
C PRO A 99 -16.52 -5.07 -7.91
N PHE A 100 -17.79 -5.37 -7.65
CA PHE A 100 -18.90 -4.42 -7.76
C PHE A 100 -19.38 -4.00 -6.37
N ASP A 101 -19.77 -2.73 -6.25
CA ASP A 101 -20.46 -2.22 -5.07
C ASP A 101 -21.94 -2.66 -5.02
N GLN A 102 -22.67 -2.23 -3.99
CA GLN A 102 -24.08 -2.58 -3.81
C GLN A 102 -25.00 -1.99 -4.90
N GLN A 103 -24.51 -0.99 -5.63
CA GLN A 103 -25.20 -0.31 -6.73
C GLN A 103 -24.84 -0.94 -8.09
N GLY A 104 -23.97 -1.95 -8.12
CA GLY A 104 -23.52 -2.62 -9.34
C GLY A 104 -22.45 -1.84 -10.11
N GLN A 105 -21.83 -0.83 -9.51
CA GLN A 105 -20.73 -0.09 -10.12
C GLN A 105 -19.41 -0.83 -9.91
N TRP A 106 -18.58 -0.87 -10.95
CA TRP A 106 -17.25 -1.45 -10.85
C TRP A 106 -16.36 -0.55 -10.00
N THR A 107 -15.97 -1.06 -8.83
CA THR A 107 -15.09 -0.38 -7.88
C THR A 107 -13.82 -1.18 -7.59
N GLY A 108 -13.73 -2.40 -8.13
CA GLY A 108 -12.68 -3.34 -7.80
C GLY A 108 -12.84 -3.90 -6.38
N ILE A 109 -11.78 -4.48 -5.83
CA ILE A 109 -11.80 -4.96 -4.44
C ILE A 109 -11.46 -3.79 -3.52
N TYR A 110 -12.50 -3.12 -3.01
CA TYR A 110 -12.40 -2.04 -2.02
C TYR A 110 -12.61 -2.57 -0.59
N GLY A 111 -12.27 -1.78 0.44
CA GLY A 111 -12.45 -2.19 1.84
C GLY A 111 -11.40 -3.21 2.26
N MET A 112 -10.22 -2.69 2.66
CA MET A 112 -9.06 -3.47 3.04
C MET A 112 -8.60 -3.10 4.44
N SER A 113 -8.32 -4.09 5.27
CA SER A 113 -7.77 -3.90 6.62
C SER A 113 -6.24 -3.93 6.58
N TYR A 114 -5.60 -2.90 7.14
CA TYR A 114 -4.15 -2.90 7.31
C TYR A 114 -3.68 -4.08 8.17
N HIS A 115 -4.33 -4.32 9.32
CA HIS A 115 -3.99 -5.41 10.24
C HIS A 115 -4.18 -6.78 9.57
N GLY A 116 -5.25 -6.94 8.81
CA GLY A 116 -5.50 -8.15 8.03
C GLY A 116 -4.40 -8.38 6.98
N GLY A 117 -4.01 -7.33 6.25
CA GLY A 117 -2.96 -7.41 5.24
C GLY A 117 -1.59 -7.74 5.84
N LEU A 118 -1.25 -7.12 6.97
CA LEU A 118 -0.01 -7.42 7.71
C LEU A 118 0.02 -8.88 8.18
N MET A 119 -1.07 -9.37 8.78
CA MET A 119 -1.19 -10.76 9.23
C MET A 119 -1.07 -11.73 8.05
N GLY A 120 -1.74 -11.43 6.94
CA GLY A 120 -1.68 -12.25 5.73
C GLY A 120 -0.27 -12.33 5.12
N ALA A 121 0.46 -11.21 5.07
CA ALA A 121 1.85 -11.18 4.63
C ALA A 121 2.78 -11.96 5.57
N LEU A 122 2.56 -11.87 6.88
CA LEU A 122 3.33 -12.62 7.88
C LEU A 122 3.09 -14.14 7.75
N LEU A 123 1.84 -14.56 7.59
CA LEU A 123 1.49 -15.95 7.35
C LEU A 123 2.09 -16.47 6.04
N ALA A 124 2.10 -15.66 4.98
CA ALA A 124 2.78 -15.99 3.73
C ALA A 124 4.30 -16.16 3.91
N ALA A 125 4.94 -15.31 4.73
CA ALA A 125 6.36 -15.44 5.06
C ALA A 125 6.67 -16.73 5.83
N LEU A 126 5.84 -17.06 6.82
CA LEU A 126 5.94 -18.30 7.59
C LEU A 126 5.74 -19.54 6.71
N PHE A 127 4.71 -19.51 5.85
CA PHE A 127 4.42 -20.58 4.89
C PHE A 127 5.58 -20.76 3.91
N PHE A 128 6.06 -19.68 3.29
CA PHE A 128 7.18 -19.70 2.35
C PHE A 128 8.45 -20.29 2.99
N SER A 129 8.78 -19.85 4.21
CA SER A 129 9.95 -20.34 4.94
C SER A 129 9.83 -21.84 5.23
N ARG A 130 8.66 -22.31 5.68
CA ARG A 130 8.41 -23.73 5.95
C ARG A 130 8.47 -24.58 4.68
N LYS A 131 7.80 -24.15 3.60
CA LYS A 131 7.77 -24.84 2.31
C LYS A 131 9.19 -25.04 1.74
N ASN A 132 10.02 -24.01 1.85
CA ASN A 132 11.39 -24.02 1.32
C ASN A 132 12.43 -24.51 2.34
N LYS A 133 12.01 -24.99 3.52
CA LYS A 133 12.89 -25.45 4.61
C LYS A 133 13.93 -24.40 5.04
N LEU A 134 13.53 -23.13 5.05
CA LEU A 134 14.37 -22.01 5.44
C LEU A 134 14.19 -21.67 6.92
N ASN A 135 15.24 -21.17 7.55
CA ASN A 135 15.11 -20.53 8.86
C ASN A 135 14.33 -19.22 8.69
N PHE A 136 13.19 -19.12 9.37
CA PHE A 136 12.29 -17.95 9.28
C PHE A 136 12.98 -16.64 9.69
N PHE A 137 13.79 -16.65 10.75
CA PHE A 137 14.46 -15.45 11.24
C PHE A 137 15.54 -14.99 10.27
N SER A 138 16.37 -15.91 9.74
CA SER A 138 17.36 -15.58 8.72
C SER A 138 16.71 -15.03 7.44
N TRP A 139 15.55 -15.58 7.05
CA TRP A 139 14.77 -15.04 5.94
C TRP A 139 14.22 -13.64 6.27
N ALA A 140 13.65 -13.45 7.46
CA ALA A 140 13.11 -12.17 7.91
C ALA A 140 14.21 -11.08 7.98
N ASP A 141 15.39 -11.39 8.53
CA ASP A 141 16.54 -10.46 8.59
C ASP A 141 16.99 -10.04 7.19
N PHE A 142 16.84 -10.93 6.20
CA PHE A 142 17.09 -10.59 4.81
C PHE A 142 15.96 -9.75 4.18
N ILE A 143 14.69 -9.96 4.51
CA ILE A 143 13.58 -9.22 3.88
C ILE A 143 13.31 -7.86 4.53
N VAL A 144 13.28 -7.80 5.86
CA VAL A 144 12.80 -6.64 6.65
C VAL A 144 13.46 -5.32 6.27
N PRO A 145 14.79 -5.24 6.03
CA PRO A 145 15.41 -3.97 5.65
C PRO A 145 14.94 -3.40 4.31
N ALA A 146 14.26 -4.18 3.46
CA ALA A 146 13.65 -3.69 2.23
C ALA A 146 12.24 -3.11 2.44
N VAL A 147 11.55 -3.48 3.53
CA VAL A 147 10.17 -3.04 3.83
C VAL A 147 10.00 -1.51 3.86
N PRO A 148 10.93 -0.72 4.43
CA PRO A 148 10.81 0.73 4.43
C PRO A 148 10.69 1.36 3.04
N ALA A 149 11.28 0.75 2.00
CA ALA A 149 11.12 1.23 0.62
C ALA A 149 9.66 1.13 0.17
N GLY A 150 9.01 0.00 0.42
CA GLY A 150 7.59 -0.17 0.13
C GLY A 150 6.71 0.81 0.93
N TYR A 151 7.03 1.02 2.20
CA TYR A 151 6.29 1.96 3.05
C TYR A 151 6.45 3.42 2.57
N PHE A 152 7.66 3.82 2.19
CA PHE A 152 7.94 5.15 1.63
C PHE A 152 7.06 5.46 0.42
N PHE A 153 7.00 4.55 -0.56
CA PHE A 153 6.16 4.76 -1.73
C PHE A 153 4.67 4.69 -1.39
N GLY A 154 4.25 3.86 -0.43
CA GLY A 154 2.88 3.88 0.08
C GLY A 154 2.48 5.24 0.65
N ARG A 155 3.37 5.85 1.45
CA ARG A 155 3.19 7.20 2.00
C ARG A 155 3.19 8.29 0.94
N LEU A 156 4.09 8.21 -0.03
CA LEU A 156 4.08 9.11 -1.19
C LEU A 156 2.75 8.98 -1.96
N GLY A 157 2.23 7.77 -2.10
CA GLY A 157 0.90 7.53 -2.63
C GLY A 157 -0.18 8.24 -1.82
N ASN A 158 -0.15 8.15 -0.49
CA ASN A 158 -1.13 8.83 0.36
C ASN A 158 -1.08 10.36 0.16
N PHE A 159 0.12 10.93 0.02
CA PHE A 159 0.30 12.35 -0.29
C PHE A 159 -0.34 12.72 -1.63
N LEU A 160 -0.05 11.96 -2.69
CA LEU A 160 -0.59 12.19 -4.04
C LEU A 160 -2.11 11.97 -4.12
N ASN A 161 -2.66 11.11 -3.27
CA ASN A 161 -4.10 10.89 -3.14
C ASN A 161 -4.80 11.93 -2.24
N GLY A 162 -4.03 12.77 -1.55
CA GLY A 162 -4.54 13.79 -0.64
C GLY A 162 -5.11 13.24 0.67
N GLU A 163 -4.64 12.08 1.15
CA GLU A 163 -5.17 11.38 2.32
C GLU A 163 -4.12 11.18 3.43
N LEU A 164 -4.58 10.88 4.66
CA LEU A 164 -3.73 10.61 5.83
C LEU A 164 -2.73 11.73 6.17
N PHE A 165 -3.14 12.98 5.97
CA PHE A 165 -2.42 14.17 6.42
C PHE A 165 -2.58 14.37 7.94
N GLY A 166 -1.72 15.21 8.50
CA GLY A 166 -1.59 15.40 9.93
C GLY A 166 -2.59 16.40 10.52
N ARG A 167 -2.27 16.83 11.74
CA ARG A 167 -3.09 17.80 12.49
C ARG A 167 -3.03 19.19 11.85
N ILE A 168 -4.02 20.03 12.20
CA ILE A 168 -4.06 21.45 11.85
C ILE A 168 -2.77 22.12 12.33
N THR A 169 -2.22 23.00 11.50
CA THR A 169 -0.99 23.72 11.79
C THR A 169 -1.06 25.15 11.27
N GLN A 170 -0.31 26.05 11.92
CA GLN A 170 -0.10 27.43 11.46
C GLN A 170 1.34 27.65 10.98
N LYS A 171 2.09 26.56 10.79
CA LYS A 171 3.48 26.61 10.34
C LYS A 171 3.55 26.78 8.83
N SER A 172 4.59 27.46 8.36
CA SER A 172 4.76 27.77 6.92
C SER A 172 4.84 26.53 6.03
N TRP A 173 5.27 25.38 6.55
CA TRP A 173 5.34 24.11 5.81
C TRP A 173 4.01 23.33 5.77
N GLY A 174 2.94 23.83 6.40
CA GLY A 174 1.61 23.22 6.28
C GLY A 174 1.09 23.28 4.84
N MET A 175 0.15 22.41 4.48
CA MET A 175 -0.48 22.39 3.16
C MET A 175 -2.00 22.28 3.27
N TYR A 176 -2.71 22.81 2.28
CA TYR A 176 -4.13 22.55 2.07
C TYR A 176 -4.31 21.22 1.33
N PHE A 177 -5.17 20.37 1.85
CA PHE A 177 -5.53 19.09 1.25
C PHE A 177 -6.98 19.14 0.74
N PRO A 178 -7.36 18.29 -0.25
CA PRO A 178 -8.71 18.28 -0.77
C PRO A 178 -9.76 18.12 0.34
N GLY A 179 -10.76 19.03 0.36
CA GLY A 179 -11.82 19.04 1.38
C GLY A 179 -11.47 19.76 2.69
N GLU A 180 -10.23 20.23 2.86
CA GLU A 180 -9.79 20.96 4.06
C GLU A 180 -9.74 22.48 3.83
N THR A 181 -10.16 23.25 4.83
CA THR A 181 -10.11 24.72 4.81
C THR A 181 -8.94 25.31 5.62
N LEU A 182 -8.25 24.47 6.39
CA LEU A 182 -7.13 24.85 7.24
C LEU A 182 -5.87 24.08 6.84
N LEU A 183 -4.70 24.70 7.04
CA LEU A 183 -3.41 24.06 6.79
C LEU A 183 -3.24 22.82 7.69
N ARG A 184 -2.75 21.74 7.09
CA ARG A 184 -2.43 20.48 7.76
C ARG A 184 -0.94 20.18 7.64
N HIS A 185 -0.39 19.48 8.63
CA HIS A 185 0.94 18.91 8.49
C HIS A 185 0.97 17.87 7.34
N PRO A 186 1.87 17.98 6.35
CA PRO A 186 2.06 16.93 5.35
C PRO A 186 2.85 15.77 5.98
N SER A 187 2.21 15.02 6.88
CA SER A 187 2.81 13.92 7.65
C SER A 187 2.81 12.59 6.89
N GLN A 188 2.57 12.62 5.59
CA GLN A 188 2.70 11.47 4.73
C GLN A 188 4.16 11.10 4.54
#